data_AF-F3KZW2-F1
#
_entry.id   AF-F3KZW2-F1
#
_cell.length_a   1.000
_cell.length_b   1.000
_cell.length_c   1.000
_cell.angle_alpha   90.00
_cell.angle_beta   90.00
_cell.angle_gamma   90.00
#
_symmetry.space_group_name_H-M   'P 1'
#
loop_
_entity.id
_entity.type
_entity.pdbx_description
1 polymer ?
#
loop_
_entity_poly.entity_id
_entity_poly.type
_entity_poly.pdbx_seq_one_letter_code
_entity_poly.pdbx_strand_id
1 'polypeptide(L)'
;MRVDHNAVLGTCSSCHNGTTAEGKPATHIQSGDTCDDCHVPNSWSDVRMDHSSITGSCSSCHNGTTATGKNATHVQTAADCDSCHSTLAWTPANFDHSAVSGSCSTCHNGVTAEGKSANHVLSTNQCDDCHRTSSWSRVNFDHDAVLGSCSSCHTRPRNDHPNTSQECNVCHTTKDWDDGVDDD
;
A
#
# COMPACT_ATOMS: atom_id res chain seq x y z
N MET A 1 -43.56 -14.81 -26.14
CA MET A 1 -43.10 -13.89 -27.20
C MET A 1 -41.66 -13.53 -26.90
N ARG A 2 -40.73 -13.69 -27.85
CA ARG A 2 -39.32 -13.31 -27.69
C ARG A 2 -39.12 -12.00 -28.43
N VAL A 3 -38.64 -10.96 -27.76
CA VAL A 3 -38.37 -9.65 -28.36
C VAL A 3 -37.01 -9.68 -29.05
N ASP A 4 -36.93 -9.14 -30.27
CA ASP A 4 -35.67 -8.86 -30.96
C ASP A 4 -35.25 -7.42 -30.65
N HIS A 5 -34.19 -7.27 -29.84
CA HIS A 5 -33.70 -5.97 -29.40
C HIS A 5 -33.06 -5.14 -30.53
N ASN A 6 -32.80 -5.72 -31.70
CA ASN A 6 -32.30 -4.98 -32.86
C ASN A 6 -33.42 -4.33 -33.69
N ALA A 7 -34.68 -4.69 -33.43
CA ALA A 7 -35.84 -4.26 -34.22
C ALA A 7 -36.79 -3.32 -33.44
N VAL A 8 -36.43 -2.94 -32.21
CA VAL A 8 -37.23 -2.04 -31.37
C VAL A 8 -36.91 -0.57 -31.63
N LEU A 9 -37.95 0.26 -31.64
CA LEU A 9 -37.86 1.71 -31.69
C LEU A 9 -38.21 2.27 -30.30
N GLY A 10 -37.27 2.95 -29.66
CA GLY A 10 -37.43 3.52 -28.31
C GLY A 10 -36.16 3.46 -27.49
N THR A 11 -36.20 3.96 -26.25
CA THR A 11 -35.10 3.81 -25.30
C THR A 11 -35.31 2.58 -24.43
N CYS A 12 -34.25 2.03 -23.84
CA CYS A 12 -34.37 0.88 -22.94
C CYS A 12 -35.39 1.14 -21.83
N SER A 13 -35.38 2.34 -21.24
CA SER A 13 -36.28 2.76 -20.16
C SER A 13 -37.76 2.87 -20.57
N SER A 14 -38.09 3.03 -21.85
CA SER A 14 -39.50 3.08 -22.26
C SER A 14 -40.19 1.72 -22.12
N CYS A 15 -39.43 0.62 -22.22
CA CYS A 15 -39.93 -0.74 -22.07
C CYS A 15 -39.51 -1.37 -20.72
N HIS A 16 -38.27 -1.19 -20.29
CA HIS A 16 -37.73 -1.69 -19.02
C HIS A 16 -38.05 -0.74 -17.86
N ASN A 17 -39.34 -0.51 -17.63
CA ASN A 17 -39.88 0.43 -16.65
C ASN A 17 -40.45 -0.25 -15.38
N GLY A 18 -40.28 -1.57 -15.24
CA GLY A 18 -40.83 -2.36 -14.14
C GLY A 18 -42.31 -2.74 -14.27
N THR A 19 -43.00 -2.22 -15.30
CA THR A 19 -44.39 -2.59 -15.63
C THR A 19 -44.47 -3.38 -16.94
N THR A 20 -43.87 -2.86 -18.03
CA THR A 20 -43.89 -3.52 -19.35
C THR A 20 -42.85 -4.65 -19.43
N ALA A 21 -41.64 -4.39 -18.95
CA ALA A 21 -40.58 -5.37 -18.77
C ALA A 21 -39.82 -5.04 -17.47
N GLU A 22 -39.05 -6.02 -16.99
CA GLU A 22 -38.22 -5.83 -15.80
C GLU A 22 -37.29 -4.63 -15.97
N GLY A 23 -37.35 -3.70 -15.02
CA GLY A 23 -36.54 -2.49 -15.01
C GLY A 23 -35.25 -2.66 -14.20
N LYS A 24 -34.59 -1.53 -13.88
CA LYS A 24 -33.44 -1.54 -12.97
C LYS A 24 -33.88 -2.08 -11.59
N PRO A 25 -33.28 -3.17 -11.07
CA PRO A 25 -33.57 -3.63 -9.71
C PRO A 25 -33.13 -2.59 -8.68
N ALA A 26 -33.66 -2.66 -7.46
CA ALA A 26 -33.27 -1.75 -6.37
C ALA A 26 -31.77 -1.82 -6.03
N THR A 27 -31.11 -2.93 -6.36
CA THR A 27 -29.67 -3.14 -6.18
C THR A 27 -28.82 -2.68 -7.38
N HIS A 28 -29.44 -2.15 -8.43
CA HIS A 28 -28.71 -1.60 -9.59
C HIS A 28 -27.89 -0.38 -9.16
N ILE A 29 -26.68 -0.25 -9.69
CA ILE A 29 -25.82 0.92 -9.44
C ILE A 29 -26.53 2.22 -9.89
N GLN A 30 -26.45 3.27 -9.09
CA GLN A 30 -26.98 4.56 -9.53
C GLN A 30 -26.05 5.14 -10.60
N SER A 31 -26.59 5.37 -11.79
CA SER A 31 -25.91 6.05 -12.89
C SER A 31 -26.92 6.87 -13.70
N GLY A 32 -26.46 8.01 -14.21
CA GLY A 32 -27.17 8.86 -15.17
C GLY A 32 -26.97 8.44 -16.63
N ASP A 33 -26.12 7.44 -16.87
CA ASP A 33 -25.76 6.93 -18.19
C ASP A 33 -26.94 6.17 -18.85
N THR A 34 -26.91 6.03 -20.17
CA THR A 34 -27.89 5.20 -20.87
C THR A 34 -27.58 3.73 -20.65
N CYS A 35 -28.55 2.84 -20.88
CA CYS A 35 -28.37 1.43 -20.54
C CYS A 35 -27.31 0.76 -21.43
N ASP A 36 -27.17 1.23 -22.66
CA ASP A 36 -26.23 0.81 -23.68
C ASP A 36 -24.78 1.28 -23.43
N ASP A 37 -24.57 2.24 -22.52
CA ASP A 37 -23.23 2.60 -22.04
C ASP A 37 -22.60 1.47 -21.20
N CYS A 38 -23.44 0.66 -20.54
CA CYS A 38 -23.01 -0.43 -19.68
C CYS A 38 -23.38 -1.83 -20.20
N HIS A 39 -24.54 -2.00 -20.82
CA HIS A 39 -25.08 -3.30 -21.21
C HIS A 39 -25.09 -3.50 -22.73
N VAL A 40 -24.74 -4.71 -23.16
CA VAL A 40 -24.94 -5.11 -24.56
C VAL A 40 -26.30 -5.80 -24.68
N PRO A 41 -27.20 -5.37 -25.59
CA PRO A 41 -28.56 -5.94 -25.69
C PRO A 41 -28.62 -7.47 -25.82
N ASN A 42 -27.65 -8.07 -26.50
CA ASN A 42 -27.56 -9.51 -26.70
C ASN A 42 -26.65 -10.24 -25.69
N SER A 43 -26.01 -9.50 -24.78
CA SER A 43 -25.22 -10.05 -23.67
C SER A 43 -25.41 -9.18 -22.43
N TRP A 44 -26.66 -9.09 -21.96
CA TRP A 44 -27.05 -8.12 -20.92
C TRP A 44 -26.30 -8.32 -19.59
N SER A 45 -25.86 -9.55 -19.31
CA SER A 45 -25.03 -9.86 -18.14
C SER A 45 -23.60 -9.34 -18.24
N ASP A 46 -23.10 -9.06 -19.45
CA ASP A 46 -21.76 -8.53 -19.66
C ASP A 46 -21.78 -7.02 -19.52
N VAL A 47 -21.49 -6.55 -18.31
CA VAL A 47 -21.46 -5.13 -17.98
C VAL A 47 -20.08 -4.55 -18.28
N ARG A 48 -20.05 -3.42 -18.99
CA ARG A 48 -18.87 -2.57 -19.14
C ARG A 48 -19.01 -1.38 -18.20
N MET A 49 -18.14 -1.29 -17.21
CA MET A 49 -18.10 -0.14 -16.31
C MET A 49 -17.04 0.84 -16.79
N ASP A 50 -17.45 2.06 -17.07
CA ASP A 50 -16.56 3.21 -17.22
C ASP A 50 -16.49 3.96 -15.89
N HIS A 51 -15.28 4.17 -15.37
CA HIS A 51 -15.08 4.95 -14.15
C HIS A 51 -15.02 6.46 -14.41
N SER A 52 -14.97 6.90 -15.68
CA SER A 52 -14.85 8.31 -16.05
C SER A 52 -16.12 9.14 -15.78
N SER A 53 -17.29 8.49 -15.76
CA SER A 53 -18.60 9.10 -15.51
C SER A 53 -19.09 8.95 -14.05
N ILE A 54 -18.31 8.29 -13.18
CA ILE A 54 -18.70 8.04 -11.79
C ILE A 54 -18.60 9.34 -10.98
N THR A 55 -19.70 9.69 -10.30
CA THR A 55 -19.80 10.89 -9.44
C THR A 55 -19.84 10.58 -7.94
N GLY A 56 -19.92 9.28 -7.58
CA GLY A 56 -19.91 8.81 -6.19
C GLY A 56 -18.52 8.43 -5.69
N SER A 57 -18.39 8.18 -4.38
CA SER A 57 -17.15 7.66 -3.78
C SER A 57 -16.86 6.24 -4.25
N CYS A 58 -15.59 5.86 -4.36
CA CYS A 58 -15.20 4.50 -4.77
C CYS A 58 -15.77 3.46 -3.80
N SER A 59 -15.67 3.76 -2.50
CA SER A 59 -16.21 2.96 -1.40
C SER A 59 -17.73 2.74 -1.42
N SER A 60 -18.50 3.59 -2.12
CA SER A 60 -19.95 3.37 -2.27
C SER A 60 -20.25 2.07 -3.03
N CYS A 61 -19.39 1.68 -3.96
CA CYS A 61 -19.51 0.46 -4.77
C CYS A 61 -18.50 -0.62 -4.35
N HIS A 62 -17.24 -0.26 -4.10
CA HIS A 62 -16.17 -1.17 -3.67
C HIS A 62 -16.22 -1.46 -2.16
N ASN A 63 -17.37 -1.95 -1.71
CA ASN A 63 -17.69 -2.22 -0.31
C ASN A 63 -17.57 -3.70 0.08
N GLY A 64 -17.11 -4.56 -0.84
CA GLY A 64 -16.99 -6.01 -0.64
C GLY A 64 -18.28 -6.80 -0.87
N THR A 65 -19.41 -6.11 -1.11
CA THR A 65 -20.70 -6.73 -1.47
C THR A 65 -21.08 -6.40 -2.91
N THR A 66 -21.14 -5.11 -3.27
CA THR A 66 -21.50 -4.65 -4.62
C THR A 66 -20.35 -4.86 -5.60
N ALA A 67 -19.14 -4.51 -5.21
CA ALA A 67 -17.90 -4.76 -5.93
C ALA A 67 -16.77 -5.10 -4.95
N THR A 68 -15.70 -5.68 -5.47
CA THR A 68 -14.51 -6.05 -4.68
C THR A 68 -13.99 -4.85 -3.89
N GLY A 69 -13.96 -4.96 -2.56
CA GLY A 69 -13.41 -3.95 -1.68
C GLY A 69 -11.92 -4.14 -1.39
N LYS A 70 -11.44 -3.47 -0.34
CA LYS A 70 -10.09 -3.65 0.21
C LYS A 70 -9.91 -5.09 0.70
N ASN A 71 -8.84 -5.77 0.27
CA ASN A 71 -8.52 -7.11 0.73
C ASN A 71 -7.84 -7.09 2.12
N ALA A 72 -7.65 -8.26 2.73
CA ALA A 72 -7.08 -8.38 4.08
C ALA A 72 -5.62 -7.89 4.19
N THR A 73 -4.88 -7.82 3.08
CA THR A 73 -3.50 -7.34 3.04
C THR A 73 -3.40 -5.86 2.66
N HIS A 74 -4.52 -5.18 2.40
CA HIS A 74 -4.54 -3.77 2.07
C HIS A 74 -4.09 -2.94 3.28
N VAL A 75 -3.40 -1.82 3.02
CA VAL A 75 -3.04 -0.87 4.08
C VAL A 75 -4.29 -0.36 4.78
N GLN A 76 -4.30 -0.37 6.12
CA GLN A 76 -5.48 0.09 6.84
C GLN A 76 -5.63 1.60 6.69
N THR A 77 -6.70 2.03 6.02
CA THR A 77 -6.96 3.44 5.72
C THR A 77 -8.45 3.73 5.59
N ALA A 78 -8.86 4.87 6.14
CA ALA A 78 -10.18 5.45 5.96
C ALA A 78 -10.27 6.33 4.70
N ALA A 79 -9.14 6.64 4.05
CA ALA A 79 -9.14 7.35 2.77
C ALA A 79 -9.88 6.53 1.71
N ASP A 80 -10.51 7.25 0.78
CA ASP A 80 -11.14 6.63 -0.38
C ASP A 80 -10.07 6.24 -1.41
N CYS A 81 -10.44 5.37 -2.35
CA CYS A 81 -9.48 4.68 -3.20
C CYS A 81 -8.66 5.61 -4.09
N ASP A 82 -9.26 6.71 -4.54
CA ASP A 82 -8.69 7.74 -5.41
C ASP A 82 -7.52 8.50 -4.77
N SER A 83 -7.39 8.46 -3.44
CA SER A 83 -6.25 9.03 -2.72
C SER A 83 -4.93 8.29 -3.00
N CYS A 84 -5.00 7.03 -3.44
CA CYS A 84 -3.83 6.20 -3.72
C CYS A 84 -3.85 5.61 -5.13
N HIS A 85 -5.02 5.28 -5.67
CA HIS A 85 -5.18 4.59 -6.93
C HIS A 85 -5.74 5.52 -8.01
N SER A 86 -5.21 5.41 -9.23
CA SER A 86 -5.83 6.00 -10.41
C SER A 86 -6.69 4.97 -11.12
N THR A 87 -7.81 5.39 -11.69
CA THR A 87 -8.63 4.54 -12.58
C THR A 87 -7.92 4.20 -13.90
N LEU A 88 -6.91 4.98 -14.29
CA LEU A 88 -6.08 4.72 -15.48
C LEU A 88 -4.89 3.79 -15.18
N ALA A 89 -4.39 3.82 -13.95
CA ALA A 89 -3.27 3.01 -13.48
C ALA A 89 -3.52 2.60 -12.03
N TRP A 90 -4.24 1.50 -11.84
CA TRP A 90 -4.61 1.04 -10.50
C TRP A 90 -3.39 0.61 -9.68
N THR A 91 -2.35 0.09 -10.35
CA THR A 91 -1.09 -0.29 -9.72
C THR A 91 0.11 0.25 -10.51
N PRO A 92 1.18 0.73 -9.85
CA PRO A 92 1.31 0.85 -8.40
C PRO A 92 0.42 1.99 -7.85
N ALA A 93 0.06 1.87 -6.58
CA ALA A 93 -0.62 2.95 -5.88
C ALA A 93 0.41 4.03 -5.49
N ASN A 94 -0.02 5.29 -5.46
CA ASN A 94 0.74 6.36 -4.83
C ASN A 94 0.55 6.28 -3.31
N PHE A 95 1.65 6.34 -2.57
CA PHE A 95 1.63 6.32 -1.12
C PHE A 95 2.56 7.39 -0.57
N ASP A 96 2.02 8.28 0.27
CA ASP A 96 2.77 9.34 0.94
C ASP A 96 2.96 9.01 2.42
N HIS A 97 4.21 8.77 2.82
CA HIS A 97 4.57 8.51 4.21
C HIS A 97 4.34 9.73 5.12
N SER A 98 4.23 10.96 4.57
CA SER A 98 3.99 12.17 5.36
C SER A 98 2.60 12.20 5.98
N ALA A 99 1.64 11.47 5.40
CA ALA A 99 0.27 11.35 5.88
C ALA A 99 0.07 10.19 6.87
N VAL A 100 1.13 9.44 7.19
CA VAL A 100 1.07 8.28 8.10
C VAL A 100 1.35 8.72 9.53
N SER A 101 0.57 8.20 10.47
CA SER A 101 0.84 8.31 11.90
C SER A 101 0.91 6.92 12.53
N GLY A 102 1.76 6.76 13.55
CA GLY A 102 1.99 5.48 14.22
C GLY A 102 3.37 4.87 13.96
N SER A 103 3.61 3.67 14.49
CA SER A 103 4.90 2.99 14.40
C SER A 103 5.09 2.30 13.05
N CYS A 104 6.28 2.45 12.45
CA CYS A 104 6.60 1.88 11.14
C CYS A 104 6.36 0.36 11.08
N SER A 105 6.65 -0.34 12.18
CA SER A 105 6.49 -1.79 12.33
C SER A 105 5.06 -2.28 12.22
N THR A 106 4.04 -1.42 12.36
CA THR A 106 2.64 -1.84 12.16
C THR A 106 2.36 -2.20 10.71
N CYS A 107 3.07 -1.55 9.76
CA CYS A 107 2.96 -1.81 8.32
C CYS A 107 4.16 -2.60 7.79
N HIS A 108 5.39 -2.24 8.18
CA HIS A 108 6.63 -2.91 7.78
C HIS A 108 6.89 -4.17 8.59
N ASN A 109 5.93 -5.10 8.53
CA ASN A 109 5.89 -6.35 9.29
C ASN A 109 6.24 -7.59 8.45
N GLY A 110 6.60 -7.40 7.17
CA GLY A 110 6.89 -8.47 6.22
C GLY A 110 5.65 -9.08 5.54
N VAL A 111 4.45 -8.63 5.89
CA VAL A 111 3.18 -9.03 5.28
C VAL A 111 2.54 -7.86 4.52
N THR A 112 2.32 -6.73 5.20
CA THR A 112 1.70 -5.53 4.59
C THR A 112 2.71 -4.73 3.77
N ALA A 113 3.91 -4.56 4.31
CA ALA A 113 5.05 -3.95 3.64
C ALA A 113 6.34 -4.67 4.06
N GLU A 114 7.39 -4.50 3.28
CA GLU A 114 8.69 -5.10 3.55
C GLU A 114 9.22 -4.64 4.92
N GLY A 115 9.60 -5.58 5.77
CA GLY A 115 10.16 -5.31 7.10
C GLY A 115 11.68 -5.20 7.09
N LYS A 116 12.28 -5.37 8.27
CA LYS A 116 13.74 -5.52 8.39
C LYS A 116 14.19 -6.77 7.62
N SER A 117 15.12 -6.62 6.69
CA SER A 117 15.69 -7.75 5.95
C SER A 117 16.58 -8.62 6.86
N ALA A 118 16.91 -9.83 6.40
CA ALA A 118 17.80 -10.74 7.16
C ALA A 118 19.21 -10.16 7.40
N ASN A 119 19.65 -9.20 6.57
CA ASN A 119 20.94 -8.53 6.69
C ASN A 119 20.84 -7.18 7.43
N HIS A 120 19.65 -6.80 7.91
CA HIS A 120 19.48 -5.57 8.69
C HIS A 120 20.17 -5.72 10.05
N VAL A 121 20.78 -4.64 10.56
CA VAL A 121 21.38 -4.62 11.90
C VAL A 121 20.34 -4.99 12.96
N LEU A 122 20.71 -5.85 13.91
CA LEU A 122 19.76 -6.25 14.95
C LEU A 122 19.45 -5.04 15.84
N SER A 123 18.18 -4.64 15.88
CA SER A 123 17.70 -3.55 16.72
C SER A 123 16.21 -3.68 16.99
N THR A 124 15.80 -3.29 18.19
CA THR A 124 14.39 -3.18 18.63
C THR A 124 13.83 -1.77 18.49
N ASN A 125 14.64 -0.83 18.03
CA ASN A 125 14.28 0.57 17.87
C ASN A 125 13.24 0.77 16.78
N GLN A 126 12.59 1.92 16.85
CA GLN A 126 11.69 2.35 15.79
C GLN A 126 12.51 2.76 14.57
N CYS A 127 11.90 2.65 13.39
CA CYS A 127 12.65 2.87 12.15
C CYS A 127 13.11 4.32 12.03
N ASP A 128 12.36 5.27 12.58
CA ASP A 128 12.64 6.71 12.57
C ASP A 128 13.79 7.14 13.48
N ASP A 129 14.24 6.27 14.40
CA ASP A 129 15.48 6.50 15.17
C ASP A 129 16.72 6.48 14.25
N CYS A 130 16.65 5.71 13.16
CA CYS A 130 17.76 5.48 12.22
C CYS A 130 17.48 6.04 10.82
N HIS A 131 16.25 5.97 10.33
CA HIS A 131 15.88 6.31 8.96
C HIS A 131 15.01 7.56 8.89
N ARG A 132 15.08 8.27 7.77
CA ARG A 132 14.11 9.31 7.42
C ARG A 132 13.32 8.87 6.20
N THR A 133 12.00 9.02 6.21
CA THR A 133 11.13 8.64 5.09
C THR A 133 11.50 9.34 3.78
N SER A 134 12.03 10.56 3.85
CA SER A 134 12.51 11.33 2.70
C SER A 134 13.90 10.92 2.18
N SER A 135 14.64 10.11 2.94
CA SER A 135 16.01 9.70 2.60
C SER A 135 16.33 8.34 3.22
N TRP A 136 15.54 7.32 2.89
CA TRP A 136 15.58 6.03 3.56
C TRP A 136 16.95 5.35 3.56
N SER A 137 17.73 5.53 2.49
CA SER A 137 19.08 4.97 2.36
C SER A 137 20.13 5.65 3.23
N ARG A 138 19.87 6.86 3.74
CA ARG A 138 20.74 7.50 4.74
C ARG A 138 20.30 7.07 6.12
N VAL A 139 21.24 6.47 6.84
CA VAL A 139 21.03 5.99 8.20
C VAL A 139 21.76 6.91 9.16
N ASN A 140 21.08 7.35 10.21
CA ASN A 140 21.71 7.90 11.41
C ASN A 140 22.01 6.73 12.34
N PHE A 141 23.29 6.45 12.56
CA PHE A 141 23.70 5.33 13.39
C PHE A 141 24.05 5.83 14.79
N ASP A 142 23.34 5.32 15.79
CA ASP A 142 23.63 5.53 17.20
C ASP A 142 24.03 4.18 17.81
N HIS A 143 25.23 4.09 18.39
CA HIS A 143 25.73 2.86 18.98
C HIS A 143 24.95 2.43 20.22
N ASP A 144 24.28 3.35 20.91
CA ASP A 144 23.42 3.04 22.06
C ASP A 144 22.04 2.50 21.62
N ALA A 145 21.73 2.60 20.31
CA ALA A 145 20.45 2.22 19.68
C ALA A 145 20.46 0.84 18.98
N VAL A 146 21.58 0.11 19.05
CA VAL A 146 21.74 -1.21 18.41
C VAL A 146 21.92 -2.34 19.41
N LEU A 147 21.49 -3.55 19.03
CA LEU A 147 21.68 -4.76 19.83
C LEU A 147 22.77 -5.63 19.18
N GLY A 148 23.67 -6.18 19.99
CA GLY A 148 24.72 -7.08 19.51
C GLY A 148 26.06 -6.81 20.20
N SER A 149 27.07 -7.61 19.87
CA SER A 149 28.46 -7.35 20.24
C SER A 149 29.16 -6.54 19.15
N CYS A 150 30.23 -5.82 19.47
CA CYS A 150 30.99 -5.04 18.48
C CYS A 150 31.41 -5.91 17.28
N SER A 151 31.82 -7.15 17.55
CA SER A 151 32.25 -8.15 16.59
C SER A 151 31.17 -8.60 15.59
N SER A 152 29.87 -8.36 15.87
CA SER A 152 28.81 -8.70 14.92
C SER A 152 28.73 -7.74 13.72
N CYS A 153 29.37 -6.57 13.81
CA CYS A 153 29.42 -5.57 12.74
C CYS A 153 30.86 -5.17 12.38
N HIS A 154 31.75 -5.04 13.36
CA HIS A 154 33.15 -4.71 13.17
C HIS A 154 33.99 -5.99 13.10
N THR A 155 34.27 -6.44 11.89
CA THR A 155 34.93 -7.73 11.64
C THR A 155 36.45 -7.66 11.57
N ARG A 156 37.03 -6.46 11.68
CA ARG A 156 38.47 -6.23 11.58
C ARG A 156 38.97 -5.24 12.64
N PRO A 157 39.77 -5.70 13.61
CA PRO A 157 40.59 -4.80 14.40
C PRO A 157 41.60 -4.08 13.49
N ARG A 158 42.01 -2.85 13.87
CA ARG A 158 43.18 -2.21 13.23
C ARG A 158 44.43 -3.07 13.46
N ASN A 159 45.43 -2.92 12.59
CA ASN A 159 46.66 -3.76 12.59
C ASN A 159 47.55 -3.58 13.85
N ASP A 160 47.14 -2.71 14.77
CA ASP A 160 47.78 -2.34 16.03
C ASP A 160 47.16 -3.06 17.26
N HIS A 161 46.15 -3.90 17.07
CA HIS A 161 45.48 -4.57 18.18
C HIS A 161 46.33 -5.71 18.77
N PRO A 162 46.37 -5.84 20.11
CA PRO A 162 47.07 -6.94 20.76
C PRO A 162 46.43 -8.28 20.41
N ASN A 163 47.22 -9.36 20.41
CA ASN A 163 46.68 -10.72 20.26
C ASN A 163 45.89 -11.08 21.53
N THR A 164 44.57 -11.00 21.44
CA THR A 164 43.65 -11.23 22.56
C THR A 164 42.42 -12.01 22.10
N SER A 165 41.84 -12.79 23.01
CA SER A 165 40.55 -13.48 22.83
C SER A 165 39.41 -12.79 23.58
N GLN A 166 39.65 -11.61 24.15
CA GLN A 166 38.63 -10.84 24.86
C GLN A 166 37.74 -10.10 23.87
N GLU A 167 36.46 -9.95 24.21
CA GLU A 167 35.53 -9.12 23.43
C GLU A 167 35.92 -7.64 23.47
N CYS A 168 35.59 -6.90 22.41
CA CYS A 168 36.01 -5.50 22.25
C CYS A 168 35.57 -4.60 23.42
N ASN A 169 34.41 -4.87 24.01
CA ASN A 169 33.83 -4.09 25.11
C ASN A 169 34.57 -4.23 26.46
N VAL A 170 35.56 -5.13 26.54
CA VAL A 170 36.45 -5.21 27.70
C VAL A 170 37.43 -4.04 27.74
N CYS A 171 37.81 -3.52 26.57
CA CYS A 171 38.81 -2.46 26.42
C CYS A 171 38.25 -1.17 25.82
N HIS A 172 37.17 -1.24 25.02
CA HIS A 172 36.59 -0.12 24.31
C HIS A 172 35.16 0.15 24.74
N THR A 173 34.75 1.41 24.70
CA THR A 173 33.34 1.82 24.75
C THR A 173 32.94 2.48 23.43
N THR A 174 31.64 2.69 23.24
CA THR A 174 31.09 3.43 22.09
C THR A 174 31.54 4.90 22.03
N LYS A 175 32.07 5.44 23.13
CA LYS A 175 32.60 6.81 23.24
C LYS A 175 34.10 6.90 23.02
N ASP A 176 34.82 5.81 23.27
CA ASP A 176 36.29 5.76 23.16
C ASP A 176 36.75 5.23 21.80
N TRP A 177 35.82 5.03 20.86
CA TRP A 177 36.12 4.54 19.52
C TRP A 177 36.49 5.71 18.61
N ASP A 178 37.80 5.87 18.41
CA ASP A 178 38.38 6.71 17.37
C ASP A 178 38.16 6.03 16.01
N ASP A 179 37.34 6.62 15.14
CA ASP A 179 37.22 6.20 13.74
C ASP A 179 38.50 6.52 12.95
N GLY A 180 39.42 7.27 13.57
CA GLY A 180 40.73 7.69 13.10
C GLY A 180 40.64 8.39 11.76
N VAL A 181 39.61 9.22 11.62
CA VAL A 181 39.79 10.51 10.96
C VAL A 181 40.31 11.46 12.03
N ASP A 182 41.60 11.75 11.98
CA ASP A 182 42.19 12.76 12.85
C ASP A 182 41.46 14.10 12.61
N ASP A 183 40.66 14.54 13.59
CA ASP A 183 40.18 15.92 13.68
C ASP A 183 41.35 16.80 14.20
N ASP A 184 42.28 17.11 13.30
CA ASP A 184 43.26 18.20 13.43
C ASP A 184 42.79 19.47 12.68
#